data_AF-A0A8B9H1D3-F1
#
_entry.id   AF-A0A8B9H1D3-F1
#
_cell.length_a   1.000
_cell.length_b   1.000
_cell.length_c   1.000
_cell.angle_alpha   90.00
_cell.angle_beta   90.00
_cell.angle_gamma   90.00
#
_symmetry.space_group_name_H-M   'P 1'
#
loop_
_entity.id
_entity.type
_entity.pdbx_description
1 polymer ?
#
loop_
_entity_poly.entity_id
_entity_poly.type
_entity_poly.pdbx_seq_one_letter_code
_entity_poly.pdbx_strand_id
1 'polypeptide(L)'
;MHIFRNYVGLKFNLLVLDVSGEHHGINNTHHHDYCVLGAGPAGLQMGYFLSRSHRDYIILERNTGPGSFFQRYPRHRKLISINKIYTGRQNKEFNLRHDWNSLLSDQPDLLFQRVSEDLYPHADAYPLYLSMFERELGLRVKYATDIGKVRAADFTGSKGYILTDQHGADYKCRVLFVCTGLWVPQQVDFVGSDLVEGYESIPTDPEDYKNQAVLILGKGNSAFETAQSILGRASRIHMYSPSPVRLAWKTHYVGDLRAVNNELLDTYQLKSLDGLVEGGLEDIAIVRRGQDGGKSRRTGGKKRTVKSTERKEQFYLTLSELLDNRNSNKSGNITAENLPGYHDDNFSLRQPYDRVIRCLGFRFNFSIYDGYKYFTAAYMWICYVKKHTPPLFCQQGYLNKQGFVGNSHLWQHAREAGLMPAHQGSVTPAGDGTFSEFLTHAGAAVTSTINFDL
;
A
#
# COMPACT_ATOMS: atom_id res chain seq x y z
N MET A 1 0.02 56.68 -38.96
CA MET A 1 -1.22 56.90 -39.75
C MET A 1 -2.09 55.66 -39.55
N HIS A 2 -2.98 55.63 -38.54
CA HIS A 2 -4.40 56.03 -38.65
C HIS A 2 -5.10 55.22 -39.77
N ILE A 3 -6.17 54.42 -39.59
CA ILE A 3 -7.46 54.55 -38.86
C ILE A 3 -8.10 53.12 -38.90
N PHE A 4 -8.51 52.39 -37.84
CA PHE A 4 -9.59 52.49 -36.83
C PHE A 4 -11.06 52.51 -37.29
N ARG A 5 -11.91 51.75 -36.56
CA ARG A 5 -13.41 51.66 -36.51
C ARG A 5 -14.04 50.56 -37.35
N ASN A 6 -15.08 49.85 -36.92
CA ASN A 6 -15.82 49.63 -35.65
C ASN A 6 -16.78 48.45 -35.96
N TYR A 7 -17.22 47.61 -35.03
CA TYR A 7 -18.44 47.84 -34.24
C TYR A 7 -18.51 46.87 -33.04
N VAL A 8 -18.68 47.47 -31.84
CA VAL A 8 -19.56 47.09 -30.71
C VAL A 8 -19.34 45.70 -30.07
N GLY A 9 -18.94 45.55 -28.81
CA GLY A 9 -19.09 46.42 -27.63
C GLY A 9 -20.20 45.93 -26.71
N LEU A 10 -20.03 44.76 -26.07
CA LEU A 10 -20.79 44.39 -24.87
C LEU A 10 -19.83 44.35 -23.68
N LYS A 11 -19.78 45.46 -22.92
CA LYS A 11 -19.20 45.50 -21.59
C LYS A 11 -20.22 44.94 -20.62
N PHE A 12 -19.96 43.78 -20.02
CA PHE A 12 -20.63 43.41 -18.78
C PHE A 12 -19.99 44.24 -17.66
N ASN A 13 -20.73 45.23 -17.17
CA ASN A 13 -20.40 45.91 -15.92
C ASN A 13 -20.58 44.90 -14.78
N LEU A 14 -19.48 44.49 -14.16
CA LEU A 14 -19.50 43.79 -12.88
C LEU A 14 -19.85 44.83 -11.80
N LEU A 15 -21.13 44.88 -11.43
CA LEU A 15 -21.60 45.63 -10.27
C LEU A 15 -21.25 44.82 -9.03
N VAL A 16 -20.15 45.18 -8.35
CA VAL A 16 -19.86 44.67 -7.01
C VAL A 16 -20.74 45.47 -6.04
N LEU A 17 -21.89 44.90 -5.68
CA LEU A 17 -22.65 45.36 -4.52
C LEU A 17 -22.04 44.68 -3.29
N ASP A 18 -21.24 45.43 -2.55
CA ASP A 18 -20.85 45.09 -1.19
C ASP A 18 -22.08 45.26 -0.29
N VAL A 19 -22.82 44.17 -0.11
CA VAL A 19 -23.82 44.07 0.95
C VAL A 19 -23.09 43.43 2.12
N SER A 20 -22.75 44.26 3.10
CA SER A 20 -22.31 43.86 4.43
C SER A 20 -23.48 43.14 5.13
N GLY A 21 -23.66 41.87 4.78
CA GLY A 21 -24.57 40.94 5.42
C GLY A 21 -23.83 40.13 6.47
N GLU A 22 -24.32 40.19 7.70
CA GLU A 22 -23.87 39.40 8.84
C GLU A 22 -23.64 37.92 8.46
N HIS A 23 -22.48 37.36 8.84
CA HIS A 23 -22.12 35.96 8.64
C HIS A 23 -23.06 35.01 9.41
N HIS A 24 -24.23 34.74 8.85
CA HIS A 24 -24.96 33.50 9.10
C HIS A 24 -24.38 32.46 8.15
N GLY A 25 -23.67 31.45 8.69
CA GLY A 25 -23.16 30.34 7.91
C GLY A 25 -24.31 29.62 7.19
N ILE A 26 -24.46 29.90 5.89
CA ILE A 26 -25.35 29.12 5.04
C ILE A 26 -24.71 27.74 4.93
N ASN A 27 -25.15 26.79 5.75
CA ASN A 27 -24.80 25.38 5.61
C ASN A 27 -25.30 24.90 4.24
N ASN A 28 -24.43 25.01 3.23
CA ASN A 28 -24.75 24.57 1.89
C ASN A 28 -24.98 23.05 1.96
N THR A 29 -26.23 22.65 1.77
CA THR A 29 -26.65 21.26 1.92
C THR A 29 -26.93 20.68 0.54
N HIS A 30 -26.17 19.67 0.17
CA HIS A 30 -26.34 18.91 -1.07
C HIS A 30 -27.06 17.60 -0.78
N HIS A 31 -27.97 17.20 -1.66
CA HIS A 31 -28.76 15.98 -1.53
C HIS A 31 -28.53 15.06 -2.72
N HIS A 32 -28.19 13.79 -2.45
CA HIS A 32 -28.08 12.73 -3.45
C HIS A 32 -28.60 11.40 -2.90
N ASP A 33 -29.07 10.48 -3.75
CA ASP A 33 -29.41 9.13 -3.26
C ASP A 33 -28.17 8.37 -2.78
N TYR A 34 -27.06 8.51 -3.52
CA TYR A 34 -25.81 7.80 -3.28
C TYR A 34 -24.62 8.76 -3.13
N CYS A 35 -23.83 8.62 -2.06
CA CYS A 35 -22.50 9.23 -2.00
C CYS A 35 -21.43 8.15 -2.12
N VAL A 36 -20.40 8.43 -2.91
CA VAL A 36 -19.19 7.62 -3.00
C VAL A 36 -18.04 8.45 -2.43
N LEU A 37 -17.40 7.96 -1.37
CA LEU A 37 -16.30 8.66 -0.72
C LEU A 37 -14.95 8.13 -1.22
N GLY A 38 -14.27 8.93 -2.04
CA GLY A 38 -12.96 8.65 -2.66
C GLY A 38 -13.07 8.37 -4.16
N ALA A 39 -12.19 9.01 -4.95
CA ALA A 39 -12.07 8.82 -6.41
C ALA A 39 -10.88 7.92 -6.79
N GLY A 40 -10.63 6.86 -6.01
CA GLY A 40 -9.74 5.77 -6.39
C GLY A 40 -10.41 4.79 -7.38
N PRO A 41 -9.72 3.69 -7.77
CA PRO A 41 -10.25 2.68 -8.68
C PRO A 41 -11.65 2.17 -8.29
N ALA A 42 -11.84 1.85 -7.01
CA ALA A 42 -13.13 1.38 -6.49
C ALA A 42 -14.23 2.45 -6.58
N GLY A 43 -13.89 3.71 -6.29
CA GLY A 43 -14.82 4.83 -6.34
C GLY A 43 -15.29 5.13 -7.76
N LEU A 44 -14.35 5.20 -8.71
CA LEU A 44 -14.67 5.42 -10.12
C LEU A 44 -15.42 4.23 -10.74
N GLN A 45 -15.05 2.99 -10.41
CA GLN A 45 -15.78 1.80 -10.85
C GLN A 45 -17.23 1.81 -10.35
N MET A 46 -17.45 2.21 -9.09
CA MET A 46 -18.80 2.36 -8.54
C MET A 46 -19.55 3.51 -9.21
N GLY A 47 -18.88 4.64 -9.43
CA GLY A 47 -19.42 5.78 -10.17
C GLY A 47 -19.93 5.39 -11.55
N TYR A 48 -19.15 4.60 -12.29
CA TYR A 48 -19.58 4.06 -13.59
C TYR A 48 -20.84 3.21 -13.48
N PHE A 49 -20.93 2.25 -12.54
CA PHE A 49 -22.12 1.41 -12.39
C PHE A 49 -23.37 2.20 -11.97
N LEU A 50 -23.21 3.22 -11.11
CA LEU A 50 -24.30 4.11 -10.72
C LEU A 50 -24.74 5.00 -11.89
N SER A 51 -23.79 5.52 -12.67
CA SER A 51 -24.05 6.30 -13.89
C SER A 51 -24.83 5.48 -14.92
N ARG A 52 -24.34 4.27 -15.23
CA ARG A 52 -24.97 3.32 -16.17
C ARG A 52 -26.38 2.93 -15.74
N SER A 53 -26.65 2.91 -14.44
CA SER A 53 -27.97 2.60 -13.88
C SER A 53 -28.86 3.83 -13.68
N HIS A 54 -28.47 4.99 -14.23
CA HIS A 54 -29.16 6.28 -14.11
C HIS A 54 -29.50 6.65 -12.65
N ARG A 55 -28.60 6.37 -11.70
CA ARG A 55 -28.77 6.71 -10.29
C ARG A 55 -28.33 8.13 -10.00
N ASP A 56 -28.93 8.77 -8.99
CA ASP A 56 -28.44 10.04 -8.49
C ASP A 56 -27.30 9.85 -7.49
N TYR A 57 -26.09 10.24 -7.87
CA TYR A 57 -24.88 10.01 -7.09
C TYR A 57 -23.89 11.16 -7.21
N ILE A 58 -23.00 11.24 -6.22
CA ILE A 58 -21.82 12.10 -6.26
C ILE A 58 -20.61 11.34 -5.71
N ILE A 59 -19.45 11.51 -6.36
CA ILE A 59 -18.15 11.04 -5.85
C ILE A 59 -17.44 12.22 -5.21
N LEU A 60 -17.00 12.08 -3.96
CA LEU A 60 -16.31 13.13 -3.20
C LEU A 60 -14.84 12.73 -3.04
N GLU A 61 -13.93 13.55 -3.56
CA GLU A 61 -12.48 13.33 -3.48
C GLU A 61 -11.78 14.52 -2.85
N ARG A 62 -10.93 14.24 -1.86
CA ARG A 62 -10.19 15.28 -1.11
C ARG A 62 -9.15 15.99 -1.97
N ASN A 63 -8.54 15.29 -2.93
CA ASN A 63 -7.46 15.82 -3.75
C ASN A 63 -7.99 16.42 -5.07
N THR A 64 -7.08 16.86 -5.94
CA THR A 64 -7.39 17.54 -7.21
C THR A 64 -7.58 16.60 -8.39
N GLY A 65 -7.37 15.29 -8.21
CA GLY A 65 -7.50 14.30 -9.27
C GLY A 65 -7.70 12.88 -8.72
N PRO A 66 -8.06 11.92 -9.59
CA PRO A 66 -8.38 10.57 -9.17
C PRO A 66 -7.11 9.77 -8.87
N GLY A 67 -7.25 8.72 -8.06
CA GLY A 67 -6.14 7.84 -7.72
C GLY A 67 -4.95 8.55 -7.07
N SER A 68 -5.20 9.63 -6.33
CA SER A 68 -4.20 10.48 -5.66
C SER A 68 -3.17 9.71 -4.81
N PHE A 69 -3.56 8.58 -4.21
CA PHE A 69 -2.64 7.65 -3.53
C PHE A 69 -1.44 7.28 -4.40
N PHE A 70 -1.68 7.04 -5.69
CA PHE A 70 -0.66 6.61 -6.64
C PHE A 70 0.29 7.72 -7.06
N GLN A 71 0.01 8.99 -6.76
CA GLN A 71 0.95 10.09 -7.00
C GLN A 71 2.20 9.99 -6.11
N ARG A 72 2.06 9.39 -4.92
CA ARG A 72 3.15 9.18 -3.97
C ARG A 72 3.58 7.73 -3.85
N TYR A 73 2.63 6.80 -3.94
CA TYR A 73 2.88 5.39 -3.70
C TYR A 73 2.69 4.53 -4.95
N PRO A 74 3.37 3.38 -5.06
CA PRO A 74 4.55 3.00 -4.28
C PRO A 74 5.67 4.04 -4.38
N ARG A 75 6.52 4.17 -3.35
CA ARG A 75 7.58 5.19 -3.30
C ARG A 75 8.61 4.99 -4.41
N HIS A 76 8.90 3.74 -4.74
CA HIS A 76 9.80 3.36 -5.84
C HIS A 76 9.08 3.23 -7.20
N ARG A 77 7.85 3.76 -7.27
CA ARG A 77 7.04 4.02 -8.47
C ARG A 77 6.75 2.83 -9.40
N LYS A 78 7.07 1.59 -9.03
CA LYS A 78 6.74 0.39 -9.81
C LYS A 78 5.54 -0.35 -9.19
N LEU A 79 4.47 -0.54 -9.96
CA LEU A 79 3.31 -1.30 -9.52
C LEU A 79 3.61 -2.81 -9.45
N ILE A 80 2.94 -3.50 -8.52
CA ILE A 80 3.07 -4.95 -8.31
C ILE A 80 1.95 -5.77 -9.00
N SER A 81 1.04 -5.10 -9.70
CA SER A 81 -0.06 -5.68 -10.47
C SER A 81 0.43 -6.21 -11.81
N ILE A 82 0.09 -7.47 -12.13
CA ILE A 82 0.45 -8.08 -13.41
C ILE A 82 -0.47 -7.54 -14.51
N ASN A 83 0.11 -6.86 -15.48
CA ASN A 83 -0.60 -6.34 -16.64
C ASN A 83 -0.26 -7.14 -17.90
N LYS A 84 -0.82 -8.35 -18.05
CA LYS A 84 -0.54 -9.24 -19.18
C LYS A 84 -1.59 -9.07 -20.28
N ILE A 85 -1.36 -8.08 -21.15
CA ILE A 85 -2.24 -7.71 -22.26
C ILE A 85 -2.05 -8.60 -23.51
N TYR A 86 -0.83 -9.10 -23.75
CA TYR A 86 -0.49 -9.95 -24.90
C TYR A 86 -0.78 -11.43 -24.60
N THR A 87 -2.05 -11.82 -24.70
CA THR A 87 -2.52 -13.18 -24.39
C THR A 87 -2.56 -14.14 -25.58
N GLY A 88 -2.46 -13.61 -26.81
CA GLY A 88 -2.68 -14.36 -28.05
C GLY A 88 -4.14 -14.77 -28.28
N ARG A 89 -5.10 -14.20 -27.52
CA ARG A 89 -6.53 -14.49 -27.64
C ARG A 89 -7.31 -13.27 -28.11
N GLN A 90 -8.32 -13.52 -28.94
CA GLN A 90 -9.26 -12.49 -29.42
C GLN A 90 -10.41 -12.21 -28.43
N ASN A 91 -10.62 -13.09 -27.45
CA ASN A 91 -11.71 -12.93 -26.48
C ASN A 91 -11.36 -11.82 -25.47
N LYS A 92 -12.14 -10.74 -25.46
CA LYS A 92 -11.91 -9.56 -24.61
C LYS A 92 -12.03 -9.87 -23.11
N GLU A 93 -13.06 -10.60 -22.70
CA GLU A 93 -13.28 -10.97 -21.29
C GLU A 93 -12.15 -11.84 -20.76
N PHE A 94 -11.65 -12.77 -21.58
CA PHE A 94 -10.46 -13.54 -21.25
C PHE A 94 -9.24 -12.64 -21.06
N ASN A 95 -9.06 -11.64 -21.92
CA ASN A 95 -7.93 -10.71 -21.83
C ASN A 95 -8.00 -9.86 -20.56
N LEU A 96 -9.20 -9.39 -20.18
CA LEU A 96 -9.42 -8.63 -18.94
C LEU A 96 -9.04 -9.42 -17.68
N ARG A 97 -9.10 -10.76 -17.70
CA ARG A 97 -8.64 -11.59 -16.56
C ARG A 97 -7.12 -11.47 -16.31
N HIS A 98 -6.37 -11.13 -17.34
CA HIS A 98 -4.92 -11.01 -17.34
C HIS A 98 -4.43 -9.55 -17.24
N ASP A 99 -5.32 -8.59 -17.43
CA ASP A 99 -5.14 -7.17 -17.15
C ASP A 99 -5.61 -6.86 -15.72
N TRP A 100 -4.68 -6.58 -14.81
CA TRP A 100 -5.02 -6.29 -13.42
C TRP A 100 -5.27 -4.82 -13.11
N ASN A 101 -5.23 -3.93 -14.10
CA ASN A 101 -5.31 -2.48 -13.88
C ASN A 101 -6.56 -1.85 -14.52
N SER A 102 -7.05 -2.37 -15.64
CA SER A 102 -8.25 -1.85 -16.30
C SER A 102 -9.49 -1.93 -15.41
N LEU A 103 -10.23 -0.83 -15.37
CA LEU A 103 -11.60 -0.78 -14.87
C LEU A 103 -12.58 -1.25 -15.94
N LEU A 104 -13.72 -1.78 -15.50
CA LEU A 104 -14.75 -2.33 -16.37
C LEU A 104 -15.64 -1.20 -16.90
N SER A 105 -15.80 -1.14 -18.22
CA SER A 105 -16.75 -0.26 -18.90
C SER A 105 -17.38 -0.92 -20.12
N ASP A 106 -18.38 -0.26 -20.71
CA ASP A 106 -18.99 -0.61 -21.99
C ASP A 106 -18.19 -0.09 -23.20
N GLN A 107 -17.20 0.77 -22.96
CA GLN A 107 -16.25 1.19 -23.97
C GLN A 107 -15.10 0.17 -24.08
N PRO A 108 -15.08 -0.66 -25.15
CA PRO A 108 -14.17 -1.81 -25.22
C PRO A 108 -12.70 -1.44 -25.28
N ASP A 109 -12.40 -0.21 -25.67
CA ASP A 109 -11.05 0.27 -25.87
C ASP A 109 -10.55 1.09 -24.67
N LEU A 110 -11.40 1.41 -23.69
CA LEU A 110 -11.06 2.21 -22.49
C LEU A 110 -10.31 1.37 -21.45
N LEU A 111 -9.17 0.83 -21.89
CA LEU A 111 -8.30 -0.07 -21.12
C LEU A 111 -7.05 0.67 -20.66
N PHE A 112 -6.47 0.19 -19.57
CA PHE A 112 -5.20 0.65 -19.02
C PHE A 112 -4.05 0.51 -20.03
N GLN A 113 -4.16 -0.41 -20.99
CA GLN A 113 -3.20 -0.53 -22.10
C GLN A 113 -2.97 0.80 -22.85
N ARG A 114 -3.98 1.69 -22.92
CA ARG A 114 -3.82 3.01 -23.56
C ARG A 114 -2.75 3.88 -22.93
N VAL A 115 -2.38 3.63 -21.67
CA VAL A 115 -1.39 4.42 -20.93
C VAL A 115 -0.11 3.65 -20.62
N SER A 116 -0.14 2.32 -20.59
CA SER A 116 1.03 1.49 -20.32
C SER A 116 0.84 0.05 -20.80
N GLU A 117 1.86 -0.45 -21.49
CA GLU A 117 1.93 -1.84 -21.98
C GLU A 117 2.84 -2.74 -21.13
N ASP A 118 3.55 -2.15 -20.16
CA ASP A 118 4.47 -2.86 -19.29
C ASP A 118 3.77 -3.91 -18.44
N LEU A 119 4.44 -5.05 -18.23
CA LEU A 119 3.96 -6.14 -17.37
C LEU A 119 3.80 -5.69 -15.90
N TYR A 120 4.68 -4.79 -15.45
CA TYR A 120 4.65 -4.14 -14.14
C TYR A 120 4.77 -2.62 -14.36
N PRO A 121 3.63 -1.92 -14.51
CA PRO A 121 3.61 -0.53 -14.93
C PRO A 121 4.27 0.43 -13.93
N HIS A 122 4.71 1.58 -14.45
CA HIS A 122 5.02 2.74 -13.61
C HIS A 122 3.73 3.27 -12.93
N ALA A 123 3.85 3.73 -11.69
CA ALA A 123 2.72 4.16 -10.86
C ALA A 123 1.98 5.37 -11.42
N ASP A 124 2.69 6.26 -12.14
CA ASP A 124 2.11 7.45 -12.77
C ASP A 124 1.11 7.12 -13.89
N ALA A 125 1.22 5.95 -14.51
CA ALA A 125 0.28 5.53 -15.54
C ALA A 125 -1.14 5.39 -14.97
N TYR A 126 -1.28 5.03 -13.68
CA TYR A 126 -2.58 4.71 -13.12
C TYR A 126 -3.48 5.93 -12.87
N PRO A 127 -3.02 7.02 -12.23
CA PRO A 127 -3.78 8.27 -12.19
C PRO A 127 -4.15 8.81 -13.57
N LEU A 128 -3.25 8.66 -14.57
CA LEU A 128 -3.54 9.06 -15.95
C LEU A 128 -4.72 8.26 -16.52
N TYR A 129 -4.68 6.94 -16.39
CA TYR A 129 -5.79 6.07 -16.81
C TYR A 129 -7.10 6.39 -16.08
N LEU A 130 -7.06 6.58 -14.76
CA LEU A 130 -8.26 6.88 -13.97
C LEU A 130 -8.87 8.23 -14.36
N SER A 131 -8.04 9.22 -14.68
CA SER A 131 -8.49 10.52 -15.19
C SER A 131 -9.14 10.39 -16.58
N MET A 132 -8.57 9.54 -17.46
CA MET A 132 -9.20 9.22 -18.74
C MET A 132 -10.55 8.52 -18.57
N PHE A 133 -10.61 7.53 -17.67
CA PHE A 133 -11.81 6.75 -17.37
C PHE A 133 -12.95 7.64 -16.87
N GLU A 134 -12.66 8.52 -15.92
CA GLU A 134 -13.63 9.49 -15.40
C GLU A 134 -14.17 10.41 -16.50
N ARG A 135 -13.26 11.01 -17.29
CA ARG A 135 -13.60 12.00 -18.32
C ARG A 135 -14.41 11.41 -19.46
N GLU A 136 -13.98 10.26 -20.00
CA GLU A 136 -14.63 9.62 -21.15
C GLU A 136 -16.01 9.03 -20.80
N LEU A 137 -16.25 8.72 -19.53
CA LEU A 137 -17.55 8.23 -19.04
C LEU A 137 -18.41 9.31 -18.37
N GLY A 138 -17.92 10.56 -18.30
CA GLY A 138 -18.66 11.69 -17.72
C GLY A 138 -19.07 11.47 -16.26
N LEU A 139 -18.19 10.89 -15.45
CA LEU A 139 -18.51 10.58 -14.05
C LEU A 139 -18.62 11.86 -13.20
N ARG A 140 -19.55 11.87 -12.23
CA ARG A 140 -19.80 13.02 -11.35
C ARG A 140 -18.86 13.02 -10.15
N VAL A 141 -17.66 13.56 -10.33
CA VAL A 141 -16.67 13.73 -9.25
C VAL A 141 -16.60 15.19 -8.82
N LYS A 142 -16.64 15.41 -7.50
CA LYS A 142 -16.34 16.69 -6.86
C LYS A 142 -15.00 16.56 -6.14
N TYR A 143 -14.00 17.21 -6.73
CA TYR A 143 -12.64 17.30 -6.20
C TYR A 143 -12.54 18.34 -5.08
N ALA A 144 -11.37 18.38 -4.41
CA ALA A 144 -11.08 19.29 -3.31
C ALA A 144 -12.17 19.27 -2.21
N THR A 145 -12.77 18.10 -1.96
CA THR A 145 -13.82 17.90 -0.96
C THR A 145 -13.33 16.87 0.06
N ASP A 146 -12.69 17.34 1.13
CA ASP A 146 -12.20 16.51 2.22
C ASP A 146 -13.28 16.36 3.29
N ILE A 147 -13.89 15.18 3.33
CA ILE A 147 -14.90 14.85 4.34
C ILE A 147 -14.21 14.56 5.67
N GLY A 148 -14.35 15.50 6.59
CA GLY A 148 -13.83 15.40 7.95
C GLY A 148 -14.75 14.64 8.91
N LYS A 149 -16.05 14.57 8.59
CA LYS A 149 -17.05 13.93 9.46
C LYS A 149 -18.13 13.20 8.68
N VAL A 150 -18.49 12.00 9.14
CA VAL A 150 -19.56 11.15 8.62
C VAL A 150 -20.42 10.69 9.79
N ARG A 151 -21.72 10.94 9.70
CA ARG A 151 -22.70 10.54 10.71
C ARG A 151 -23.91 9.88 10.08
N ALA A 152 -24.45 8.85 10.74
CA ALA A 152 -25.77 8.34 10.42
C ALA A 152 -26.84 9.38 10.80
N ALA A 153 -27.91 9.45 10.01
CA ALA A 153 -29.04 10.33 10.26
C ALA A 153 -30.36 9.64 9.88
N ASP A 154 -31.41 9.96 10.62
CA ASP A 154 -32.77 9.62 10.25
C ASP A 154 -33.40 10.82 9.53
N PHE A 155 -33.63 10.67 8.23
CA PHE A 155 -34.45 11.58 7.45
C PHE A 155 -35.92 11.15 7.60
N THR A 156 -36.88 12.03 7.28
CA THR A 156 -38.33 11.80 7.43
C THR A 156 -38.78 10.42 6.87
N GLY A 157 -38.77 9.39 7.71
CA GLY A 157 -39.10 7.99 7.36
C GLY A 157 -37.99 7.15 6.73
N SER A 158 -36.75 7.63 6.58
CA SER A 158 -35.66 6.87 5.96
C SER A 158 -34.28 7.11 6.60
N LYS A 159 -33.54 6.04 6.88
CA LYS A 159 -32.15 6.12 7.34
C LYS A 159 -31.22 6.57 6.21
N GLY A 160 -30.19 7.32 6.55
CA GLY A 160 -29.11 7.67 5.65
C GLY A 160 -27.90 8.25 6.38
N TYR A 161 -27.09 9.00 5.66
CA TYR A 161 -25.80 9.52 6.09
C TYR A 161 -25.66 11.00 5.75
N ILE A 162 -24.91 11.71 6.60
CA ILE A 162 -24.50 13.10 6.39
C ILE A 162 -22.98 13.13 6.45
N LEU A 163 -22.39 13.62 5.37
CA LEU A 163 -20.95 13.82 5.23
C LEU A 163 -20.69 15.33 5.26
N THR A 164 -19.83 15.79 6.16
CA THR A 164 -19.49 17.22 6.30
C THR A 164 -18.07 17.44 5.82
N ASP A 165 -17.89 18.37 4.87
CA ASP A 165 -16.58 18.71 4.32
C ASP A 165 -15.81 19.73 5.17
N GLN A 166 -14.57 20.02 4.77
CA GLN A 166 -13.68 20.95 5.45
C GLN A 166 -14.19 22.40 5.52
N HIS A 167 -15.20 22.74 4.72
CA HIS A 167 -15.82 24.07 4.69
C HIS A 167 -17.17 24.10 5.41
N GLY A 168 -17.60 22.99 6.02
CA GLY A 168 -18.88 22.87 6.71
C GLY A 168 -20.07 22.63 5.79
N ALA A 169 -19.85 22.32 4.50
CA ALA A 169 -20.95 21.92 3.62
C ALA A 169 -21.35 20.47 3.91
N ASP A 170 -22.66 20.21 3.94
CA ASP A 170 -23.24 18.90 4.25
C ASP A 170 -23.68 18.21 2.96
N TYR A 171 -23.30 16.94 2.79
CA TYR A 171 -23.78 16.05 1.73
C TYR A 171 -24.62 14.96 2.36
N LYS A 172 -25.91 14.95 2.03
CA LYS A 172 -26.89 14.01 2.56
C LYS A 172 -27.15 12.92 1.54
N CYS A 173 -27.10 11.66 1.97
CA CYS A 173 -27.45 10.53 1.14
C CYS A 173 -28.13 9.38 1.86
N ARG A 174 -28.83 8.54 1.09
CA ARG A 174 -29.44 7.31 1.62
C ARG A 174 -28.43 6.18 1.73
N VAL A 175 -27.51 6.08 0.77
CA VAL A 175 -26.49 5.03 0.72
C VAL A 175 -25.11 5.66 0.56
N LEU A 176 -24.18 5.28 1.46
CA LEU A 176 -22.79 5.67 1.41
C LEU A 176 -21.91 4.49 0.99
N PHE A 177 -21.16 4.66 -0.11
CA PHE A 177 -20.07 3.77 -0.50
C PHE A 177 -18.73 4.34 -0.01
N VAL A 178 -18.09 3.65 0.91
CA VAL A 178 -16.77 4.03 1.43
C VAL A 178 -15.67 3.42 0.56
N CYS A 179 -15.03 4.27 -0.25
CA CYS A 179 -14.01 3.92 -1.26
C CYS A 179 -12.66 4.62 -1.01
N THR A 180 -12.36 4.97 0.24
CA THR A 180 -11.17 5.75 0.62
C THR A 180 -9.86 4.96 0.60
N GLY A 181 -9.94 3.63 0.50
CA GLY A 181 -8.77 2.74 0.58
C GLY A 181 -8.06 2.77 1.94
N LEU A 182 -6.86 2.17 1.97
CA LEU A 182 -5.93 2.21 3.10
C LEU A 182 -4.85 3.25 2.77
N TRP A 183 -4.72 4.29 3.58
CA TRP A 183 -3.82 5.40 3.27
C TRP A 183 -3.17 6.04 4.49
N VAL A 184 -3.62 5.72 5.70
CA VAL A 184 -2.99 6.20 6.94
C VAL A 184 -1.82 5.28 7.27
N PRO A 185 -0.57 5.76 7.36
CA PRO A 185 0.56 4.91 7.73
C PRO A 185 0.32 4.20 9.07
N GLN A 186 0.63 2.90 9.13
CA GLN A 186 0.59 2.14 10.37
C GLN A 186 1.77 2.58 11.25
N GLN A 187 1.46 3.10 12.44
CA GLN A 187 2.42 3.47 13.47
C GLN A 187 2.27 2.52 14.65
N VAL A 188 3.40 2.08 15.20
CA VAL A 188 3.48 1.24 16.40
C VAL A 188 4.41 1.96 17.35
N ASP A 189 3.97 2.15 18.58
CA ASP A 189 4.78 2.79 19.60
C ASP A 189 5.62 1.74 20.32
N PHE A 190 6.90 2.04 20.46
CA PHE A 190 7.91 1.22 21.14
C PHE A 190 9.08 2.15 21.48
N VAL A 191 10.03 1.67 22.30
CA VAL A 191 11.14 2.52 22.75
C VAL A 191 12.03 2.92 21.56
N GLY A 192 12.10 4.23 21.27
CA GLY A 192 12.83 4.77 20.13
C GLY A 192 12.05 4.78 18.81
N SER A 193 10.72 4.61 18.84
CA SER A 193 9.83 4.73 17.68
C SER A 193 9.95 6.10 16.97
N ASP A 194 10.27 7.16 17.72
CA ASP A 194 10.52 8.53 17.26
C ASP A 194 11.82 8.69 16.44
N LEU A 195 12.74 7.72 16.56
CA LEU A 195 14.01 7.69 15.84
C LEU A 195 13.88 7.10 14.43
N VAL A 196 12.73 6.53 14.10
CA VAL A 196 12.51 5.76 12.88
C VAL A 196 11.89 6.61 11.78
N GLU A 197 12.46 6.52 10.58
CA GLU A 197 11.92 7.19 9.40
C GLU A 197 10.70 6.45 8.84
N GLY A 198 9.61 7.14 8.54
CA GLY A 198 8.44 6.52 7.91
C GLY A 198 8.67 6.24 6.43
N TYR A 199 8.17 5.11 5.91
CA TYR A 199 8.11 4.82 4.47
C TYR A 199 7.52 5.98 3.65
N GLU A 200 6.59 6.73 4.23
CA GLU A 200 6.03 7.94 3.62
C GLU A 200 7.07 9.02 3.33
N SER A 201 8.16 9.13 4.09
CA SER A 201 9.12 10.24 4.03
C SER A 201 10.54 9.86 3.59
N ILE A 202 10.84 8.57 3.41
CA ILE A 202 12.20 8.15 3.02
C ILE A 202 12.67 8.75 1.68
N PRO A 203 13.98 9.04 1.52
CA PRO A 203 14.60 9.25 0.22
C PRO A 203 14.46 8.02 -0.67
N THR A 204 14.27 8.24 -1.97
CA THR A 204 14.09 7.17 -2.97
C THR A 204 15.29 7.02 -3.91
N ASP A 205 16.29 7.91 -3.83
CA ASP A 205 17.54 7.76 -4.57
C ASP A 205 18.41 6.69 -3.87
N PRO A 206 18.75 5.57 -4.53
CA PRO A 206 19.63 4.56 -3.95
C PRO A 206 20.99 5.10 -3.50
N GLU A 207 21.53 6.15 -4.14
CA GLU A 207 22.84 6.71 -3.78
C GLU A 207 22.86 7.32 -2.37
N ASP A 208 21.71 7.77 -1.85
CA ASP A 208 21.57 8.24 -0.46
C ASP A 208 21.84 7.13 0.56
N TYR A 209 21.78 5.86 0.15
CA TYR A 209 21.97 4.67 0.97
C TYR A 209 23.37 4.04 0.79
N LYS A 210 24.24 4.67 0.00
CA LYS A 210 25.56 4.12 -0.32
C LYS A 210 26.38 3.80 0.94
N ASN A 211 26.79 2.54 1.06
CA ASN A 211 27.56 1.97 2.18
C ASN A 211 26.86 2.06 3.56
N GLN A 212 25.56 2.33 3.60
CA GLN A 212 24.82 2.45 4.86
C GLN A 212 24.21 1.11 5.28
N ALA A 213 24.24 0.83 6.58
CA ALA A 213 23.52 -0.26 7.20
C ALA A 213 22.07 0.17 7.47
N VAL A 214 21.10 -0.57 6.91
CA VAL A 214 19.68 -0.20 6.99
C VAL A 214 18.87 -1.28 7.69
N LEU A 215 18.10 -0.88 8.69
CA LEU A 215 17.07 -1.73 9.32
C LEU A 215 15.70 -1.32 8.80
N ILE A 216 14.94 -2.27 8.24
CA ILE A 216 13.57 -2.05 7.78
C ILE A 216 12.60 -2.78 8.72
N LEU A 217 11.70 -2.05 9.36
CA LEU A 217 10.63 -2.61 10.18
C LEU A 217 9.43 -2.94 9.30
N GLY A 218 9.15 -4.23 9.12
CA GLY A 218 8.12 -4.78 8.26
C GLY A 218 8.68 -5.73 7.20
N LYS A 219 7.86 -6.70 6.76
CA LYS A 219 8.18 -7.68 5.69
C LYS A 219 7.07 -7.77 4.61
N GLY A 220 6.36 -6.66 4.38
CA GLY A 220 5.34 -6.53 3.33
C GLY A 220 5.87 -5.94 2.02
N ASN A 221 5.01 -5.72 1.03
CA ASN A 221 5.43 -5.22 -0.30
C ASN A 221 6.19 -3.88 -0.24
N SER A 222 5.74 -2.91 0.57
CA SER A 222 6.44 -1.62 0.78
C SER A 222 7.86 -1.78 1.35
N ALA A 223 8.05 -2.77 2.22
CA ALA A 223 9.34 -3.07 2.82
C ALA A 223 10.29 -3.68 1.78
N PHE A 224 9.78 -4.66 1.01
CA PHE A 224 10.55 -5.35 -0.02
C PHE A 224 10.87 -4.48 -1.25
N GLU A 225 9.97 -3.59 -1.70
CA GLU A 225 10.35 -2.62 -2.74
C GLU A 225 11.45 -1.67 -2.27
N THR A 226 11.44 -1.29 -0.99
CA THR A 226 12.45 -0.40 -0.42
C THR A 226 13.79 -1.11 -0.32
N ALA A 227 13.78 -2.34 0.20
CA ALA A 227 14.95 -3.18 0.24
C ALA A 227 15.54 -3.40 -1.16
N GLN A 228 14.72 -3.75 -2.15
CA GLN A 228 15.17 -3.99 -3.51
C GLN A 228 15.78 -2.73 -4.15
N SER A 229 15.16 -1.56 -3.97
CA SER A 229 15.66 -0.30 -4.52
C SER A 229 17.06 0.05 -4.01
N ILE A 230 17.34 -0.23 -2.74
CA ILE A 230 18.63 0.12 -2.10
C ILE A 230 19.62 -1.05 -2.06
N LEU A 231 19.23 -2.26 -2.48
CA LEU A 231 20.00 -3.50 -2.36
C LEU A 231 21.42 -3.39 -2.94
N GLY A 232 21.56 -2.73 -4.08
CA GLY A 232 22.85 -2.57 -4.74
C GLY A 232 23.76 -1.47 -4.16
N ARG A 233 23.28 -0.68 -3.17
CA ARG A 233 23.95 0.52 -2.63
C ARG A 233 24.20 0.42 -1.12
N ALA A 234 23.24 -0.11 -0.37
CA ALA A 234 23.37 -0.34 1.06
C ALA A 234 24.50 -1.34 1.36
N SER A 235 25.17 -1.19 2.50
CA SER A 235 26.19 -2.16 2.93
C SER A 235 25.57 -3.44 3.47
N ARG A 236 24.37 -3.33 4.06
CA ARG A 236 23.53 -4.44 4.53
C ARG A 236 22.10 -3.98 4.77
N ILE A 237 21.16 -4.89 4.59
CA ILE A 237 19.74 -4.65 4.83
C ILE A 237 19.19 -5.76 5.71
N HIS A 238 18.70 -5.40 6.89
CA HIS A 238 17.95 -6.33 7.73
C HIS A 238 16.48 -5.93 7.76
N MET A 239 15.58 -6.91 7.65
CA MET A 239 14.14 -6.70 7.81
C MET A 239 13.64 -7.38 9.09
N TYR A 240 12.85 -6.65 9.88
CA TYR A 240 12.34 -7.12 11.16
C TYR A 240 10.82 -7.04 11.20
N SER A 241 10.13 -8.16 11.47
CA SER A 241 8.67 -8.14 11.71
C SER A 241 8.22 -9.40 12.46
N PRO A 242 7.08 -9.39 13.16
CA PRO A 242 6.63 -10.52 13.99
C PRO A 242 6.33 -11.80 13.21
N SER A 243 5.92 -11.70 11.96
CA SER A 243 5.55 -12.85 11.14
C SER A 243 6.63 -13.25 10.12
N PRO A 244 6.69 -14.53 9.70
CA PRO A 244 7.50 -14.94 8.56
C PRO A 244 7.01 -14.30 7.26
N VAL A 245 7.87 -14.29 6.23
CA VAL A 245 7.52 -13.77 4.91
C VAL A 245 6.47 -14.69 4.27
N ARG A 246 5.32 -14.10 3.93
CA ARG A 246 4.27 -14.77 3.16
C ARG A 246 4.42 -14.45 1.68
N LEU A 247 4.46 -15.48 0.84
CA LEU A 247 4.64 -15.34 -0.61
C LEU A 247 3.30 -15.41 -1.32
N ALA A 248 2.99 -14.42 -2.15
CA ALA A 248 1.68 -14.30 -2.80
C ALA A 248 1.29 -15.51 -3.67
N TRP A 249 2.27 -16.21 -4.26
CA TRP A 249 1.98 -17.44 -5.03
C TRP A 249 1.73 -18.67 -4.16
N LYS A 250 2.15 -18.66 -2.90
CA LYS A 250 1.79 -19.71 -1.93
C LYS A 250 0.40 -19.43 -1.36
N THR A 251 0.16 -18.19 -0.95
CA THR A 251 -1.08 -17.80 -0.24
C THR A 251 -2.24 -17.46 -1.16
N HIS A 252 -1.96 -17.18 -2.44
CA HIS A 252 -2.94 -16.70 -3.43
C HIS A 252 -3.58 -15.36 -3.03
N TYR A 253 -2.93 -14.62 -2.13
CA TYR A 253 -3.33 -13.28 -1.72
C TYR A 253 -2.33 -12.26 -2.27
N VAL A 254 -2.81 -11.35 -3.11
CA VAL A 254 -1.95 -10.36 -3.80
C VAL A 254 -1.33 -9.32 -2.87
N GLY A 255 -1.83 -9.19 -1.65
CA GLY A 255 -1.25 -8.31 -0.63
C GLY A 255 0.01 -8.88 0.04
N ASP A 256 0.25 -10.19 -0.07
CA ASP A 256 1.49 -10.83 0.35
C ASP A 256 2.63 -10.53 -0.64
N LEU A 257 3.88 -10.90 -0.31
CA LEU A 257 5.06 -10.52 -1.08
C LEU A 257 4.97 -11.03 -2.53
N ARG A 258 5.14 -10.10 -3.47
CA ARG A 258 5.14 -10.35 -4.92
C ARG A 258 6.56 -10.58 -5.43
N ALA A 259 6.70 -11.55 -6.34
CA ALA A 259 7.99 -12.00 -6.90
C ALA A 259 8.83 -10.87 -7.52
N VAL A 260 8.18 -9.80 -8.00
CA VAL A 260 8.85 -8.63 -8.57
C VAL A 260 9.78 -7.92 -7.57
N ASN A 261 9.54 -8.09 -6.27
CA ASN A 261 10.28 -7.44 -5.19
C ASN A 261 11.11 -8.44 -4.34
N ASN A 262 11.40 -9.63 -4.86
CA ASN A 262 11.98 -10.73 -4.08
C ASN A 262 13.50 -10.76 -4.00
N GLU A 263 14.22 -9.83 -4.65
CA GLU A 263 15.69 -9.93 -4.80
C GLU A 263 16.44 -10.00 -3.48
N LEU A 264 15.94 -9.36 -2.41
CA LEU A 264 16.52 -9.48 -1.07
C LEU A 264 16.49 -10.92 -0.53
N LEU A 265 15.49 -11.73 -0.90
CA LEU A 265 15.46 -13.13 -0.47
C LEU A 265 16.64 -13.92 -1.07
N ASP A 266 17.05 -13.60 -2.29
CA ASP A 266 18.19 -14.25 -2.93
C ASP A 266 19.49 -13.86 -2.23
N THR A 267 19.69 -12.57 -1.90
CA THR A 267 20.89 -12.15 -1.16
C THR A 267 20.90 -12.65 0.28
N TYR A 268 19.74 -12.72 0.95
CA TYR A 268 19.61 -13.34 2.26
C TYR A 268 19.99 -14.83 2.25
N GLN A 269 19.61 -15.58 1.21
CA GLN A 269 19.87 -17.03 1.12
C GLN A 269 21.26 -17.36 0.56
N LEU A 270 21.78 -16.54 -0.35
CA LEU A 270 23.00 -16.83 -1.11
C LEU A 270 24.19 -15.97 -0.70
N LYS A 271 23.99 -14.97 0.18
CA LYS A 271 24.99 -14.09 0.77
C LYS A 271 24.73 -13.95 2.27
N SER A 272 25.68 -13.37 3.00
CA SER A 272 25.66 -13.32 4.48
C SER A 272 25.40 -11.94 5.07
N LEU A 273 25.21 -10.90 4.26
CA LEU A 273 25.08 -9.52 4.74
C LEU A 273 23.64 -9.12 5.05
N ASP A 274 22.68 -9.59 4.26
CA ASP A 274 21.27 -9.25 4.43
C ASP A 274 20.58 -10.26 5.35
N GLY A 275 19.49 -9.84 6.01
CA GLY A 275 18.86 -10.63 7.06
C GLY A 275 17.36 -10.47 7.15
N LEU A 276 16.65 -11.57 7.42
CA LEU A 276 15.25 -11.55 7.84
C LEU A 276 15.14 -11.98 9.28
N VAL A 277 14.45 -11.19 10.09
CA VAL A 277 14.32 -11.40 11.53
C VAL A 277 12.85 -11.43 11.92
N GLU A 278 12.57 -12.22 12.94
CA GLU A 278 11.24 -12.40 13.51
C GLU A 278 11.23 -11.96 14.97
N GLY A 279 10.22 -11.19 15.34
CA GLY A 279 9.95 -10.74 16.70
C GLY A 279 8.99 -9.53 16.73
N GLY A 280 8.36 -9.30 17.88
CA GLY A 280 7.42 -8.21 18.09
C GLY A 280 8.12 -6.84 18.07
N LEU A 281 7.44 -5.82 17.58
CA LEU A 281 7.98 -4.45 17.66
C LEU A 281 7.92 -3.91 19.09
N GLU A 282 6.98 -4.42 19.88
CA GLU A 282 6.83 -4.21 21.31
C GLU A 282 8.03 -4.71 22.14
N ASP A 283 8.71 -5.76 21.64
CA ASP A 283 9.81 -6.42 22.33
C ASP A 283 11.17 -5.74 22.10
N ILE A 284 11.22 -4.78 21.17
CA ILE A 284 12.46 -4.13 20.75
C ILE A 284 12.54 -2.67 21.19
N ALA A 285 13.77 -2.20 21.27
CA ALA A 285 14.11 -0.80 21.41
C ALA A 285 15.14 -0.38 20.37
N ILE A 286 15.00 0.84 19.87
CA ILE A 286 15.99 1.52 19.03
C ILE A 286 16.65 2.61 19.87
N VAL A 287 17.97 2.52 20.04
CA VAL A 287 18.73 3.49 20.86
C VAL A 287 19.84 4.15 20.07
N ARG A 288 20.16 5.40 20.42
CA ARG A 288 21.31 6.14 19.88
C ARG A 288 22.59 5.75 20.62
N ARG A 289 23.72 5.93 19.95
CA ARG A 289 25.00 5.99 20.64
C ARG A 289 25.09 7.25 21.51
N GLY A 290 25.58 7.11 22.74
CA GLY A 290 25.87 8.27 23.58
C GLY A 290 26.94 9.13 22.93
N GLN A 291 26.71 10.44 22.82
CA GLN A 291 27.83 11.34 22.57
C GLN A 291 28.71 11.29 23.83
N ASP A 292 29.97 10.89 23.66
CA ASP A 292 30.98 10.90 24.71
C ASP A 292 30.88 12.21 25.53
N GLY A 293 30.40 12.11 26.76
CA GLY A 293 30.74 13.07 27.80
C GLY A 293 32.24 12.94 28.01
N GLY A 294 33.02 13.68 27.22
CA GLY A 294 34.46 13.58 27.15
C GLY A 294 35.07 13.67 28.54
N LYS A 295 35.41 12.51 29.14
CA LYS A 295 36.32 12.47 30.27
C LYS A 295 37.68 12.90 29.72
N SER A 296 37.97 14.19 29.88
CA SER A 296 39.30 14.76 29.66
C SER A 296 40.28 14.05 30.58
N ARG A 297 40.90 12.97 30.09
CA ARG A 297 42.16 12.48 30.65
C ARG A 297 43.19 13.57 30.34
N ARG A 298 43.49 14.39 31.35
CA ARG A 298 44.66 15.26 31.37
C ARG A 298 45.91 14.38 31.37
N THR A 299 46.36 13.96 30.19
CA THR A 299 47.75 13.57 29.96
C THR A 299 48.36 14.63 29.06
N GLY A 300 49.35 15.34 29.61
CA GLY A 300 50.05 16.43 28.93
C GLY A 300 50.71 15.93 27.65
N GLY A 301 50.19 16.37 26.50
CA GLY A 301 50.74 16.07 25.20
C GLY A 301 49.99 16.84 24.12
N LYS A 302 50.73 17.60 23.29
CA LYS A 302 50.27 18.46 22.19
C LYS A 302 48.90 18.12 21.59
N LYS A 303 47.93 19.04 21.72
CA LYS A 303 46.66 19.05 20.97
C LYS A 303 46.96 19.07 19.46
N ARG A 304 46.84 17.93 18.78
CA ARG A 304 46.49 17.89 17.35
C ARG A 304 44.98 18.03 17.27
N THR A 305 44.53 19.19 16.80
CA THR A 305 43.13 19.44 16.48
C THR A 305 42.79 18.63 15.21
N VAL A 306 42.37 17.38 15.38
CA VAL A 306 41.74 16.62 14.31
C VAL A 306 40.35 17.23 14.15
N LYS A 307 40.05 17.79 12.96
CA LYS A 307 38.68 18.16 12.57
C LYS A 307 37.81 16.91 12.78
N SER A 308 36.90 16.94 13.74
CA SER A 308 35.89 15.91 13.90
C SER A 308 35.03 15.93 12.64
N THR A 309 35.23 14.99 11.73
CA THR A 309 34.17 14.56 10.82
C THR A 309 32.95 14.31 11.69
N GLU A 310 31.84 15.01 11.41
CA GLU A 310 30.55 14.72 12.04
C GLU A 310 30.31 13.22 11.89
N ARG A 311 30.44 12.47 12.99
CA ARG A 311 30.11 11.05 12.97
C ARG A 311 28.62 10.98 12.68
N LYS A 312 28.25 10.37 11.55
CA LYS A 312 26.86 10.03 11.24
C LYS A 312 26.26 9.32 12.45
N GLU A 313 25.06 9.74 12.83
CA GLU A 313 24.33 9.17 13.93
C GLU A 313 24.10 7.66 13.69
N GLN A 314 24.25 6.86 14.73
CA GLN A 314 24.16 5.40 14.66
C GLN A 314 23.09 4.88 15.62
N PHE A 315 22.28 3.95 15.11
CA PHE A 315 21.14 3.36 15.80
C PHE A 315 21.40 1.90 16.11
N TYR A 316 20.98 1.44 17.28
CA TYR A 316 21.19 0.06 17.73
C TYR A 316 19.85 -0.58 18.03
N LEU A 317 19.68 -1.81 17.54
CA LEU A 317 18.55 -2.67 17.87
C LEU A 317 18.86 -3.45 19.15
N THR A 318 17.97 -3.40 20.14
CA THR A 318 18.06 -4.18 21.37
C THR A 318 16.69 -4.65 21.83
N LEU A 319 16.63 -5.44 22.89
CA LEU A 319 15.38 -5.88 23.51
C LEU A 319 14.94 -4.90 24.60
N SER A 320 13.65 -4.60 24.67
CA SER A 320 13.06 -3.70 25.67
C SER A 320 13.36 -4.17 27.10
N GLU A 321 13.31 -5.48 27.35
CA GLU A 321 13.59 -6.09 28.66
C GLU A 321 15.01 -5.79 29.19
N LEU A 322 15.99 -5.56 28.30
CA LEU A 322 17.36 -5.22 28.68
C LEU A 322 17.49 -3.77 29.15
N LEU A 323 16.52 -2.92 28.80
CA LEU A 323 16.42 -1.53 29.24
C LEU A 323 15.72 -1.45 30.60
N ASP A 324 14.62 -2.17 30.77
CA ASP A 324 13.79 -2.12 31.99
C ASP A 324 14.53 -2.65 33.23
N ASN A 325 15.44 -3.60 33.06
CA ASN A 325 16.29 -4.12 34.15
C ASN A 325 17.36 -3.12 34.64
N ARG A 326 17.50 -1.95 33.99
CA ARG A 326 18.50 -0.92 34.35
C ARG A 326 17.85 0.36 34.88
N ASN A 327 17.47 0.32 36.16
CA ASN A 327 17.14 1.47 37.02
C ASN A 327 16.03 2.42 36.49
N SER A 328 14.87 2.29 37.11
CA SER A 328 13.70 3.20 37.13
C SER A 328 13.97 4.68 37.48
N ASN A 329 15.23 5.12 37.58
CA ASN A 329 15.62 6.50 37.93
C ASN A 329 16.46 7.23 36.87
N LYS A 330 16.68 6.65 35.66
CA LYS A 330 17.43 7.31 34.57
C LYS A 330 16.88 6.98 33.17
N SER A 331 15.57 7.16 32.96
CA SER A 331 14.93 6.86 31.67
C SER A 331 15.42 7.71 30.49
N GLY A 332 16.11 8.83 30.74
CA GLY A 332 16.53 9.75 29.68
C GLY A 332 17.88 9.45 28.99
N ASN A 333 18.70 8.50 29.48
CA ASN A 333 20.09 8.36 29.05
C ASN A 333 20.52 6.90 28.79
N ILE A 334 19.66 6.07 28.19
CA ILE A 334 20.08 4.73 27.77
C ILE A 334 20.78 4.81 26.42
N THR A 335 22.10 4.67 26.43
CA THR A 335 22.96 4.67 25.25
C THR A 335 23.41 3.25 24.92
N ALA A 336 23.73 2.99 23.65
CA ALA A 336 24.20 1.67 23.20
C ALA A 336 25.39 1.10 24.02
N GLU A 337 26.27 1.97 24.51
CA GLU A 337 27.44 1.61 25.34
C GLU A 337 27.08 1.06 26.73
N ASN A 338 25.86 1.35 27.19
CA ASN A 338 25.39 0.79 28.43
C ASN A 338 24.98 -0.67 28.21
N LEU A 339 24.50 -1.11 27.06
CA LEU A 339 23.91 -2.44 26.88
C LEU A 339 24.90 -3.61 27.16
N PRO A 340 24.48 -4.67 27.88
CA PRO A 340 25.35 -5.82 28.14
C PRO A 340 25.63 -6.57 26.83
N GLY A 341 26.91 -6.82 26.53
CA GLY A 341 27.33 -7.57 25.33
C GLY A 341 27.89 -6.73 24.17
N TYR A 342 28.35 -5.50 24.44
CA TYR A 342 29.00 -4.62 23.44
C TYR A 342 30.41 -5.09 23.00
N HIS A 343 30.84 -6.28 23.41
CA HIS A 343 32.19 -6.81 23.16
C HIS A 343 32.13 -8.05 22.26
N ASP A 344 32.57 -7.87 21.01
CA ASP A 344 33.11 -8.87 20.09
C ASP A 344 32.35 -10.21 19.98
N ASP A 345 31.06 -10.18 19.62
CA ASP A 345 30.41 -11.33 19.02
C ASP A 345 30.00 -11.07 17.56
N ASN A 346 29.96 -12.12 16.75
CA ASN A 346 29.64 -12.04 15.32
C ASN A 346 28.13 -11.90 15.06
N PHE A 347 27.35 -11.41 16.03
CA PHE A 347 25.90 -11.31 15.88
C PHE A 347 25.54 -10.04 15.10
N SER A 348 25.15 -10.20 13.84
CA SER A 348 24.95 -9.09 12.90
C SER A 348 23.95 -8.04 13.39
N LEU A 349 22.92 -8.42 14.15
CA LEU A 349 21.92 -7.48 14.68
C LEU A 349 22.44 -6.54 15.78
N ARG A 350 23.57 -6.83 16.41
CA ARG A 350 24.19 -5.96 17.43
C ARG A 350 25.04 -4.83 16.84
N GLN A 351 25.42 -4.95 15.57
CA GLN A 351 26.11 -3.89 14.87
C GLN A 351 25.15 -2.72 14.58
N PRO A 352 25.63 -1.46 14.57
CA PRO A 352 24.78 -0.30 14.37
C PRO A 352 24.21 -0.20 12.95
N TYR A 353 23.09 0.52 12.85
CA TYR A 353 22.45 0.95 11.62
C TYR A 353 22.66 2.45 11.45
N ASP A 354 22.85 2.88 10.21
CA ASP A 354 22.84 4.29 9.85
C ASP A 354 21.42 4.80 9.69
N ARG A 355 20.46 3.91 9.37
CA ARG A 355 19.04 4.24 9.20
C ARG A 355 18.12 3.13 9.68
N VAL A 356 16.98 3.53 10.25
CA VAL A 356 15.86 2.64 10.58
C VAL A 356 14.62 3.14 9.88
N ILE A 357 13.95 2.28 9.12
CA ILE A 357 12.81 2.63 8.26
C ILE A 357 11.57 1.83 8.65
N ARG A 358 10.46 2.51 8.93
CA ARG A 358 9.16 1.91 9.23
C ARG A 358 8.37 1.67 7.94
N CYS A 359 8.23 0.39 7.57
CA CYS A 359 7.47 -0.11 6.41
C CYS A 359 6.33 -1.05 6.83
N LEU A 360 5.49 -0.61 7.76
CA LEU A 360 4.41 -1.42 8.37
C LEU A 360 3.08 -1.40 7.58
N GLY A 361 3.06 -0.76 6.42
CA GLY A 361 1.88 -0.62 5.58
C GLY A 361 0.95 0.50 6.03
N PHE A 362 -0.30 0.41 5.59
CA PHE A 362 -1.32 1.43 5.80
C PHE A 362 -2.57 0.81 6.43
N ARG A 363 -3.27 1.61 7.22
CA ARG A 363 -4.55 1.29 7.83
C ARG A 363 -5.66 2.17 7.29
N PHE A 364 -6.88 1.74 7.56
CA PHE A 364 -8.09 2.49 7.27
C PHE A 364 -8.23 3.67 8.25
N ASN A 365 -8.71 4.81 7.75
CA ASN A 365 -8.99 5.95 8.62
C ASN A 365 -10.40 5.86 9.20
N PHE A 366 -10.52 5.42 10.46
CA PHE A 366 -11.80 5.41 11.18
C PHE A 366 -12.15 6.76 11.83
N SER A 367 -11.24 7.74 11.87
CA SER A 367 -11.42 8.98 12.65
C SER A 367 -12.55 9.88 12.15
N ILE A 368 -12.96 9.72 10.89
CA ILE A 368 -14.00 10.55 10.28
C ILE A 368 -15.42 10.06 10.58
N TYR A 369 -15.58 8.90 11.24
CA TYR A 369 -16.86 8.25 11.42
C TYR A 369 -17.36 8.34 12.87
N ASP A 370 -18.59 8.83 13.06
CA ASP A 370 -19.29 8.75 14.34
C ASP A 370 -19.85 7.32 14.53
N GLY A 371 -19.19 6.48 15.34
CA GLY A 371 -19.62 5.13 15.70
C GLY A 371 -19.03 3.98 14.85
N TYR A 372 -19.34 2.72 15.19
CA TYR A 372 -18.60 1.53 14.71
C TYR A 372 -19.29 0.70 13.60
N LYS A 373 -20.27 1.23 12.86
CA LYS A 373 -21.02 0.43 11.86
C LYS A 373 -20.89 0.99 10.45
N TYR A 374 -19.76 0.74 9.79
CA TYR A 374 -19.55 1.14 8.40
C TYR A 374 -18.96 -0.01 7.59
N PHE A 375 -19.50 -0.22 6.39
CA PHE A 375 -19.03 -1.25 5.46
C PHE A 375 -18.14 -0.61 4.41
N THR A 376 -16.86 -0.97 4.38
CA THR A 376 -15.92 -0.51 3.36
C THR A 376 -16.10 -1.32 2.07
N ALA A 377 -16.31 -0.64 0.94
CA ALA A 377 -16.57 -1.27 -0.36
C ALA A 377 -15.33 -1.91 -1.03
N ALA A 378 -14.19 -1.96 -0.32
CA ALA A 378 -12.94 -2.58 -0.80
C ALA A 378 -13.12 -4.04 -1.27
N TYR A 379 -14.13 -4.74 -0.76
CA TYR A 379 -14.44 -6.12 -1.11
C TYR A 379 -15.06 -6.32 -2.50
N MET A 380 -15.59 -5.28 -3.15
CA MET A 380 -16.30 -5.48 -4.42
C MET A 380 -15.37 -5.88 -5.58
N TRP A 381 -14.10 -5.48 -5.55
CA TRP A 381 -13.12 -5.94 -6.55
C TRP A 381 -12.76 -7.43 -6.36
N ILE A 382 -12.52 -7.87 -5.13
CA ILE A 382 -12.19 -9.27 -4.81
C ILE A 382 -13.39 -10.20 -5.07
N CYS A 383 -14.60 -9.76 -4.78
CA CYS A 383 -15.82 -10.54 -5.01
C CYS A 383 -16.19 -10.66 -6.50
N TYR A 384 -15.88 -9.67 -7.34
CA TYR A 384 -16.14 -9.75 -8.78
C TYR A 384 -15.19 -10.74 -9.48
N VAL A 385 -13.90 -10.78 -9.10
CA VAL A 385 -12.93 -11.78 -9.59
C VAL A 385 -13.37 -13.22 -9.27
N LYS A 386 -14.20 -13.43 -8.24
CA LYS A 386 -14.75 -14.74 -7.85
C LYS A 386 -16.08 -15.10 -8.51
N LYS A 387 -16.76 -14.20 -9.23
CA LYS A 387 -18.11 -14.44 -9.77
C LYS A 387 -18.17 -15.05 -11.17
N HIS A 388 -17.03 -15.25 -11.82
CA HIS A 388 -16.96 -15.95 -13.10
C HIS A 388 -16.22 -17.28 -12.91
N THR A 389 -16.93 -18.37 -13.15
CA THR A 389 -16.35 -19.72 -13.27
C THR A 389 -15.20 -19.63 -14.28
N PRO A 390 -13.95 -19.97 -13.91
CA PRO A 390 -12.86 -19.97 -14.88
C PRO A 390 -13.20 -20.94 -16.01
N PRO A 391 -12.73 -20.72 -17.25
CA PRO A 391 -12.75 -21.76 -18.27
C PRO A 391 -12.18 -23.07 -17.68
N LEU A 392 -12.76 -24.23 -18.02
CA LEU A 392 -12.39 -25.54 -17.44
C LEU A 392 -10.86 -25.77 -17.39
N PHE A 393 -10.12 -25.32 -18.41
CA PHE A 393 -8.66 -25.46 -18.44
C PHE A 393 -7.91 -24.55 -17.44
N CYS A 394 -8.46 -23.38 -17.08
CA CYS A 394 -7.93 -22.49 -16.05
C CYS A 394 -8.26 -22.98 -14.64
N GLN A 395 -9.35 -23.73 -14.47
CA GLN A 395 -9.75 -24.28 -13.17
C GLN A 395 -8.70 -25.27 -12.68
N GLN A 396 -8.26 -26.22 -13.50
CA GLN A 396 -7.31 -27.26 -13.07
C GLN A 396 -5.97 -26.67 -12.60
N GLY A 397 -5.38 -25.71 -13.31
CA GLY A 397 -4.11 -25.08 -12.91
C GLY A 397 -4.25 -24.15 -11.70
N TYR A 398 -5.32 -23.34 -11.66
CA TYR A 398 -5.58 -22.41 -10.56
C TYR A 398 -5.97 -23.13 -9.25
N LEU A 399 -6.78 -24.18 -9.34
CA LEU A 399 -7.20 -24.99 -8.20
C LEU A 399 -6.08 -25.91 -7.71
N ASN A 400 -5.24 -26.43 -8.61
CA ASN A 400 -4.10 -27.29 -8.23
C ASN A 400 -2.83 -26.51 -7.88
N LYS A 401 -2.88 -25.17 -7.83
CA LYS A 401 -1.75 -24.28 -7.45
C LYS A 401 -0.48 -24.48 -8.26
N GLN A 402 -0.61 -24.93 -9.51
CA GLN A 402 0.52 -25.18 -10.40
C GLN A 402 0.27 -24.50 -11.74
N GLY A 403 1.33 -24.05 -12.41
CA GLY A 403 1.25 -23.56 -13.78
C GLY A 403 0.87 -24.68 -14.76
N PHE A 404 1.34 -24.64 -16.00
CA PHE A 404 1.32 -25.84 -16.82
C PHE A 404 2.16 -26.92 -16.13
N VAL A 405 1.49 -27.83 -15.44
CA VAL A 405 2.09 -29.06 -14.95
C VAL A 405 2.43 -29.84 -16.21
N GLY A 406 3.71 -30.11 -16.45
CA GLY A 406 4.08 -31.09 -17.46
C GLY A 406 3.38 -32.39 -17.10
N ASN A 407 2.31 -32.72 -17.82
CA ASN A 407 1.58 -33.96 -17.65
C ASN A 407 2.57 -35.11 -17.86
N SER A 408 2.53 -36.15 -17.04
CA SER A 408 3.35 -37.36 -17.22
C SER A 408 3.29 -37.88 -18.67
N HIS A 409 2.16 -37.70 -19.37
CA HIS A 409 2.00 -37.97 -20.79
C HIS A 409 2.82 -37.06 -21.72
N LEU A 410 2.97 -35.77 -21.42
CA LEU A 410 3.84 -34.86 -22.18
C LEU A 410 5.32 -35.22 -21.99
N TRP A 411 5.71 -35.60 -20.77
CA TRP A 411 7.04 -36.13 -20.48
C TRP A 411 7.28 -37.48 -21.17
N GLN A 412 6.24 -38.30 -21.29
CA GLN A 412 6.30 -39.58 -21.99
C GLN A 412 6.42 -39.38 -23.51
N HIS A 413 5.62 -38.49 -24.12
CA HIS A 413 5.76 -38.14 -25.54
C HIS A 413 7.11 -37.48 -25.86
N ALA A 414 7.65 -36.63 -24.99
CA ALA A 414 9.00 -36.07 -25.16
C ALA A 414 10.10 -37.14 -25.05
N ARG A 415 9.90 -38.17 -24.20
CA ARG A 415 10.80 -39.34 -24.10
C ARG A 415 10.68 -40.28 -25.31
N GLU A 416 9.46 -40.54 -25.77
CA GLU A 416 9.17 -41.34 -26.97
C GLU A 416 9.68 -40.65 -28.25
N ALA A 417 9.68 -39.31 -28.28
CA ALA A 417 10.25 -38.50 -29.35
C ALA A 417 11.78 -38.33 -29.25
N GLY A 418 12.45 -38.93 -28.24
CA GLY A 418 13.91 -38.91 -28.09
C GLY A 418 14.52 -37.58 -27.63
N LEU A 419 13.71 -36.67 -27.10
CA LEU A 419 14.13 -35.30 -26.75
C LEU A 419 14.69 -35.16 -25.32
N MET A 420 14.65 -36.21 -24.49
CA MET A 420 15.09 -36.20 -23.09
C MET A 420 15.66 -37.57 -22.63
N PRO A 421 16.73 -37.63 -21.80
CA PRO A 421 17.21 -38.88 -21.20
C PRO A 421 16.26 -39.40 -20.10
N ALA A 422 16.13 -40.74 -19.98
CA ALA A 422 15.22 -41.37 -19.02
C ALA A 422 15.82 -41.40 -17.60
N HIS A 423 15.23 -40.64 -16.67
CA HIS A 423 15.43 -40.84 -15.22
C HIS A 423 14.13 -41.38 -14.58
N GLN A 424 14.25 -42.47 -13.80
CA GLN A 424 13.17 -43.15 -13.09
C GLN A 424 12.93 -42.52 -11.71
N GLY A 425 11.70 -42.07 -11.46
CA GLY A 425 11.20 -41.68 -10.13
C GLY A 425 9.68 -41.58 -10.16
N SER A 426 8.99 -42.39 -9.36
CA SER A 426 7.52 -42.53 -9.33
C SER A 426 6.84 -41.48 -8.44
N VAL A 427 5.77 -40.86 -8.94
CA VAL A 427 4.81 -40.08 -8.14
C VAL A 427 3.42 -40.65 -8.41
N THR A 428 2.77 -41.20 -7.39
CA THR A 428 1.39 -41.68 -7.40
C THR A 428 0.40 -40.51 -7.24
N PRO A 429 -0.73 -40.46 -7.98
CA PRO A 429 -1.76 -39.45 -7.77
C PRO A 429 -2.75 -39.89 -6.67
N ALA A 430 -2.97 -39.04 -5.67
CA ALA A 430 -4.04 -39.21 -4.68
C ALA A 430 -5.38 -38.73 -5.27
N GLY A 431 -6.45 -39.50 -5.04
CA GLY A 431 -7.74 -39.41 -5.73
C GLY A 431 -8.70 -38.28 -5.29
N ASP A 432 -9.67 -38.04 -6.17
CA ASP A 432 -10.76 -37.04 -6.19
C ASP A 432 -11.78 -37.15 -5.01
N GLY A 433 -11.34 -36.90 -3.78
CA GLY A 433 -12.21 -36.99 -2.59
C GLY A 433 -12.76 -35.68 -2.01
N THR A 434 -12.28 -34.50 -2.42
CA THR A 434 -12.42 -33.29 -1.58
C THR A 434 -13.52 -32.31 -1.98
N PHE A 435 -14.40 -32.64 -2.94
CA PHE A 435 -15.41 -31.68 -3.43
C PHE A 435 -16.51 -31.34 -2.40
N SER A 436 -16.78 -32.20 -1.41
CA SER A 436 -17.88 -32.02 -0.45
C SER A 436 -17.49 -31.18 0.79
N GLU A 437 -16.23 -31.22 1.23
CA GLU A 437 -15.79 -30.50 2.45
C GLU A 437 -15.60 -28.98 2.25
N PHE A 438 -15.43 -28.52 1.01
CA PHE A 438 -15.18 -27.10 0.72
C PHE A 438 -16.44 -26.23 0.68
N LEU A 439 -17.63 -26.80 0.50
CA LEU A 439 -18.88 -26.01 0.52
C LEU A 439 -19.29 -25.60 1.94
N THR A 440 -18.97 -26.41 2.96
CA THR A 440 -19.29 -26.12 4.35
C THR A 440 -18.40 -25.03 4.97
N HIS A 441 -17.19 -24.80 4.46
CA HIS A 441 -16.27 -23.78 4.99
C HIS A 441 -16.34 -22.42 4.26
N ALA A 442 -17.02 -22.34 3.11
CA ALA A 442 -17.17 -21.10 2.34
C ALA A 442 -18.37 -20.24 2.78
N GLY A 443 -19.19 -20.73 3.72
CA GLY A 443 -20.35 -20.05 4.28
C GLY A 443 -20.09 -19.25 5.57
N ALA A 444 -18.83 -19.15 6.02
CA ALA A 444 -18.50 -18.32 7.18
C ALA A 444 -18.53 -16.83 6.77
N ALA A 445 -19.58 -16.12 7.18
CA ALA A 445 -19.52 -14.68 7.32
C ALA A 445 -18.29 -14.36 8.19
N VAL A 446 -17.32 -13.62 7.64
CA VAL A 446 -16.29 -12.99 8.46
C VAL A 446 -16.96 -11.84 9.19
N THR A 447 -17.63 -12.16 10.29
CA THR A 447 -17.85 -11.18 11.35
C THR A 447 -16.49 -10.75 11.85
N SER A 448 -16.25 -9.44 11.90
CA SER A 448 -15.12 -8.88 12.63
C SER A 448 -15.34 -9.14 14.12
N THR A 449 -14.98 -10.34 14.59
CA THR A 449 -14.77 -10.58 16.02
C THR A 449 -13.47 -9.88 16.40
N ILE A 450 -13.63 -8.62 16.83
CA ILE A 450 -12.73 -8.01 17.78
C ILE A 450 -12.90 -8.84 19.06
N ASN A 451 -11.88 -9.61 19.45
CA ASN A 451 -11.83 -10.16 20.79
C ASN A 451 -11.72 -8.98 21.75
N PHE A 452 -12.79 -8.75 22.50
CA PHE A 452 -12.75 -8.00 23.74
C PHE A 452 -12.45 -9.01 24.83
N ASP A 453 -11.24 -8.98 25.38
CA ASP A 453 -11.00 -9.49 26.72
C ASP A 453 -11.08 -8.29 27.68
N LEU A 454 -11.96 -8.46 28.69
CA LEU A 454 -12.16 -7.58 29.83
C LEU A 454 -10.92 -7.49 30.72
#